data_AF-A0A1J0RB52-F1
#
_entry.id   AF-A0A1J0RB52-F1
#
_cell.length_a   1.000
_cell.length_b   1.000
_cell.length_c   1.000
_cell.angle_alpha   90.00
_cell.angle_beta   90.00
_cell.angle_gamma   90.00
#
_symmetry.space_group_name_H-M   'P 1'
#
loop_
_entity.id
_entity.type
_entity.pdbx_description
1 polymer ?
#
loop_
_entity_poly.entity_id
_entity_poly.type
_entity_poly.pdbx_seq_one_letter_code
_entity_poly.pdbx_strand_id
1 'polypeptide(L)'
;MAINSSRLLAVVALLIHFLGLDRANGAGLDSAADFMVLCHILNIYEAKDKIKNAAALESSDDLLAEINKLNISTATDSYFNDADGKFKNGTGDTDTDKLQQWKEKNEAIVKKPTVGAHDYKRLSHGRARTRANLKIYRLLNASLPIAAAYTAATGEVAAKTTEAKDKLTAAIFSEGKASFDQAEFQSTDRSDICGNHQAGNAKAGKSVAAALICICTRAGAPATGECDDGLTDQVNSGGSQGAAAGTAWEKINRKCKEQRAVANPTAATIDGAAAAVLARVGQLNSGTTTNKGKFTLGKSDNGDCTGADSKQCVNYKMQLGSASGQLPWLDNLRAAAEALRAAEKAETRAATLKQSLLKLNQQARDAYLGAAFDEATPHPTTPAKQPISETEKNCAAHKANTTCPDNGCKWKGSTETDGPCEVHESKVKEQINAAGTGKQAKEGATSAGCTGHKDKTACAADKNF
;
A
#
# COMPACT_ATOMS: atom_id res chain seq x y z
N MET A 1 -7.51 -1.41 42.40
CA MET A 1 -6.82 -0.12 42.19
C MET A 1 -5.38 -0.43 41.81
N ALA A 2 -4.91 0.16 40.71
CA ALA A 2 -3.54 0.27 40.21
C ALA A 2 -2.79 -1.00 39.73
N ILE A 3 -2.75 -1.10 38.40
CA ILE A 3 -1.67 -1.67 37.57
C ILE A 3 -0.52 -0.64 37.49
N ASN A 4 0.73 -1.09 37.56
CA ASN A 4 1.93 -0.53 36.87
C ASN A 4 3.17 -1.31 37.33
N SER A 5 4.27 -1.51 36.62
CA SER A 5 4.66 -1.47 35.20
C SER A 5 6.18 -1.76 35.20
N SER A 6 6.73 -2.18 34.05
CA SER A 6 8.16 -2.36 33.68
C SER A 6 8.66 -3.81 33.80
N ARG A 7 8.55 -4.68 32.78
CA ARG A 7 9.26 -4.71 31.48
C ARG A 7 10.77 -4.45 31.60
N LEU A 8 11.59 -5.48 31.34
CA LEU A 8 12.27 -5.73 30.06
C LEU A 8 13.57 -6.52 30.32
N LEU A 9 13.64 -7.79 29.91
CA LEU A 9 14.84 -8.53 29.48
C LEU A 9 14.51 -10.03 29.40
N ALA A 10 14.29 -10.53 28.19
CA ALA A 10 14.43 -11.96 27.91
C ALA A 10 15.29 -12.08 26.65
N VAL A 11 16.53 -12.49 26.91
CA VAL A 11 17.62 -12.71 25.97
C VAL A 11 17.23 -13.82 24.98
N VAL A 12 17.35 -13.54 23.68
CA VAL A 12 17.26 -14.56 22.63
C VAL A 12 18.57 -15.35 22.64
N ALA A 13 18.52 -16.59 23.17
CA ALA A 13 19.62 -17.53 23.09
C ALA A 13 19.72 -18.10 21.67
N LEU A 14 20.70 -17.64 20.90
CA LEU A 14 21.09 -18.25 19.64
C LEU A 14 22.02 -19.43 19.96
N LEU A 15 21.51 -20.65 19.86
CA LEU A 15 22.30 -21.89 19.99
C LEU A 15 23.20 -22.06 18.76
N ILE A 16 24.44 -21.59 18.87
CA ILE A 16 25.52 -21.91 17.94
C ILE A 16 26.05 -23.29 18.30
N HIS A 17 25.64 -24.32 17.57
CA HIS A 17 26.32 -25.62 17.60
C HIS A 17 27.56 -25.54 16.71
N PHE A 18 28.69 -25.14 17.28
CA PHE A 18 30.01 -25.46 16.72
C PHE A 18 30.35 -26.91 17.08
N LEU A 19 30.05 -27.84 16.18
CA LEU A 19 30.71 -29.15 16.19
C LEU A 19 32.07 -28.98 15.52
N GLY A 20 33.10 -28.78 16.33
CA GLY A 20 34.47 -29.08 15.94
C GLY A 20 34.61 -30.60 15.86
N LEU A 21 34.64 -31.12 14.63
CA LEU A 21 35.11 -32.47 14.33
C LEU A 21 36.49 -32.30 13.69
N ASP A 22 37.51 -32.80 14.38
CA ASP A 22 38.82 -33.05 13.79
C ASP A 22 38.63 -33.94 12.54
N ARG A 23 38.88 -33.38 11.36
CA ARG A 23 38.86 -34.13 10.10
C ARG A 23 40.14 -34.93 9.97
N ALA A 24 40.03 -36.25 10.08
CA ALA A 24 41.01 -37.16 9.50
C ALA A 24 41.02 -36.97 7.96
N ASN A 25 42.21 -36.88 7.36
CA ASN A 25 42.42 -36.66 5.93
C ASN A 25 41.68 -37.70 5.06
N GLY A 26 40.54 -37.30 4.51
CA GLY A 26 39.92 -37.89 3.34
C GLY A 26 39.37 -36.74 2.48
N ALA A 27 39.77 -36.65 1.21
CA ALA A 27 39.50 -35.51 0.32
C ALA A 27 38.01 -35.21 0.04
N GLY A 28 37.10 -36.10 0.45
CA GLY A 28 35.66 -35.92 0.28
C GLY A 28 35.10 -34.84 1.21
N LEU A 29 34.19 -34.00 0.68
CA LEU A 29 33.41 -33.00 1.42
C LEU A 29 34.19 -31.81 2.02
N ASP A 30 35.42 -31.55 1.59
CA ASP A 30 36.21 -30.40 2.08
C ASP A 30 35.52 -29.05 1.84
N SER A 31 34.82 -28.89 0.71
CA SER A 31 34.07 -27.70 0.33
C SER A 31 32.59 -27.75 0.71
N ALA A 32 32.13 -28.80 1.41
CA ALA A 32 30.70 -29.02 1.67
C ALA A 32 30.04 -27.86 2.44
N ALA A 33 30.74 -27.22 3.37
CA ALA A 33 30.20 -26.07 4.10
C ALA A 33 30.01 -24.83 3.20
N ASP A 34 30.93 -24.59 2.26
CA ASP A 34 30.83 -23.49 1.29
C ASP A 34 29.73 -23.78 0.25
N PHE A 35 29.62 -25.05 -0.16
CA PHE A 35 28.53 -25.55 -1.00
C PHE A 35 27.16 -25.35 -0.34
N MET A 36 27.00 -25.74 0.93
CA MET A 36 25.74 -25.60 1.66
C MET A 36 25.26 -24.14 1.76
N VAL A 37 26.14 -23.19 2.07
CA VAL A 37 25.72 -21.78 2.17
C VAL A 37 25.32 -21.18 0.81
N LEU A 38 25.99 -21.57 -0.28
CA LEU A 38 25.61 -21.14 -1.64
C LEU A 38 24.32 -21.82 -2.11
N CYS A 39 24.14 -23.11 -1.83
CA CYS A 39 22.89 -23.82 -2.09
C CYS A 39 21.72 -23.22 -1.30
N HIS A 40 21.95 -22.73 -0.09
CA HIS A 40 20.90 -22.04 0.67
C HIS A 40 20.37 -20.81 -0.08
N ILE A 41 21.25 -20.03 -0.72
CA ILE A 41 20.83 -18.89 -1.56
C ILE A 41 20.03 -19.37 -2.78
N LEU A 42 20.48 -20.45 -3.44
CA LEU A 42 19.73 -21.06 -4.55
C LEU A 42 18.34 -21.53 -4.12
N ASN A 43 18.21 -22.14 -2.94
CA ASN A 43 16.94 -22.59 -2.40
C ASN A 43 16.01 -21.43 -1.99
N ILE A 44 16.56 -20.28 -1.60
CA ILE A 44 15.80 -19.02 -1.44
C ILE A 44 15.22 -18.59 -2.80
N TYR A 45 16.03 -18.61 -3.86
CA TYR A 45 15.57 -18.31 -5.22
C TYR A 45 14.49 -19.28 -5.71
N GLU A 46 14.65 -20.59 -5.50
CA GLU A 46 13.65 -21.60 -5.88
C GLU A 46 12.33 -21.41 -5.13
N ALA A 47 12.38 -20.82 -3.93
CA ALA A 47 11.20 -20.46 -3.14
C ALA A 47 10.65 -19.05 -3.43
N LYS A 48 11.19 -18.30 -4.41
CA LYS A 48 10.84 -16.88 -4.64
C LYS A 48 9.35 -16.67 -4.93
N ASP A 49 8.67 -17.65 -5.52
CA ASP A 49 7.23 -17.54 -5.81
C ASP A 49 6.34 -17.70 -4.57
N LYS A 50 6.93 -18.11 -3.44
CA LYS A 50 6.28 -18.13 -2.12
C LYS A 50 6.39 -16.79 -1.39
N ILE A 51 7.17 -15.83 -1.91
CA ILE A 51 7.13 -14.45 -1.42
C ILE A 51 5.70 -13.95 -1.57
N LYS A 52 5.10 -13.49 -0.46
CA LYS A 52 3.70 -13.06 -0.43
C LYS A 52 3.40 -12.10 -1.58
N ASN A 53 2.41 -12.45 -2.39
CA ASN A 53 2.03 -11.65 -3.55
C ASN A 53 1.01 -10.57 -3.17
N ALA A 54 1.18 -9.37 -3.75
CA ALA A 54 0.22 -8.26 -3.67
C ALA A 54 -1.18 -8.62 -4.21
N ALA A 55 -1.30 -9.65 -5.05
CA ALA A 55 -2.57 -10.09 -5.65
C ALA A 55 -3.62 -10.58 -4.62
N ALA A 56 -3.24 -10.77 -3.36
CA ALA A 56 -4.16 -11.08 -2.28
C ALA A 56 -4.85 -9.84 -1.67
N LEU A 57 -4.48 -8.62 -2.07
CA LEU A 57 -5.04 -7.39 -1.55
C LEU A 57 -6.33 -7.03 -2.31
N GLU A 58 -7.36 -6.68 -1.54
CA GLU A 58 -8.68 -6.25 -2.05
C GLU A 58 -8.55 -4.98 -2.91
N SER A 59 -9.41 -4.81 -3.91
CA SER A 59 -9.36 -3.59 -4.75
C SER A 59 -9.91 -2.37 -4.01
N SER A 60 -9.49 -1.17 -4.42
CA SER A 60 -10.09 0.07 -3.90
C SER A 60 -11.59 0.17 -4.20
N ASP A 61 -12.02 -0.38 -5.33
CA ASP A 61 -13.42 -0.34 -5.76
C ASP A 61 -14.30 -1.20 -4.86
N ASP A 62 -13.82 -2.38 -4.47
CA ASP A 62 -14.48 -3.26 -3.49
C ASP A 62 -14.57 -2.56 -2.12
N LEU A 63 -13.48 -1.93 -1.68
CA LEU A 63 -13.45 -1.19 -0.42
C LEU A 63 -14.38 0.03 -0.42
N LEU A 64 -14.68 0.62 -1.57
CA LEU A 64 -15.60 1.74 -1.72
C LEU A 64 -17.04 1.30 -2.05
N ALA A 65 -17.28 0.02 -2.34
CA ALA A 65 -18.56 -0.47 -2.84
C ALA A 65 -19.71 -0.14 -1.87
N GLU A 66 -19.48 -0.29 -0.57
CA GLU A 66 -20.48 -0.05 0.46
C GLU A 66 -20.94 1.42 0.50
N ILE A 67 -20.01 2.35 0.69
CA ILE A 67 -20.34 3.78 0.75
C ILE A 67 -20.92 4.31 -0.56
N ASN A 68 -20.48 3.78 -1.71
CA ASN A 68 -21.08 4.10 -3.00
C ASN A 68 -22.54 3.66 -3.08
N LYS A 69 -22.86 2.41 -2.69
CA LYS A 69 -24.24 1.92 -2.69
C LYS A 69 -25.13 2.75 -1.77
N LEU A 70 -24.65 3.07 -0.56
CA LEU A 70 -25.37 3.93 0.39
C LEU A 70 -25.58 5.36 -0.15
N ASN A 71 -24.61 5.90 -0.88
CA ASN A 71 -24.75 7.19 -1.55
C ASN A 71 -25.88 7.14 -2.59
N ILE A 72 -25.95 6.07 -3.41
CA ILE A 72 -27.04 5.86 -4.38
C ILE A 72 -28.40 5.70 -3.68
N SER A 73 -28.49 4.92 -2.61
CA SER A 73 -29.73 4.70 -1.85
C SER A 73 -30.30 5.98 -1.22
N THR A 74 -29.47 7.00 -1.03
CA THR A 74 -29.87 8.28 -0.43
C THR A 74 -29.86 9.44 -1.44
N ALA A 75 -29.36 9.21 -2.65
CA ALA A 75 -29.17 10.23 -3.68
C ALA A 75 -30.45 11.02 -4.00
N THR A 76 -30.25 12.26 -4.45
CA THR A 76 -31.30 13.08 -5.06
C THR A 76 -31.92 12.36 -6.25
N ASP A 77 -33.16 12.72 -6.59
CA ASP A 77 -33.84 12.12 -7.74
C ASP A 77 -33.13 12.46 -9.06
N SER A 78 -32.51 13.64 -9.18
CA SER A 78 -31.65 13.98 -10.32
C SER A 78 -30.46 13.04 -10.37
N TYR A 79 -29.53 13.10 -9.40
CA TYR A 79 -28.34 12.24 -9.38
C TYR A 79 -28.64 10.76 -9.62
N PHE A 80 -29.68 10.21 -8.98
CA PHE A 80 -30.09 8.81 -9.17
C PHE A 80 -30.49 8.51 -10.62
N ASN A 81 -31.28 9.38 -11.25
CA ASN A 81 -31.84 9.14 -12.60
C ASN A 81 -30.94 9.63 -13.74
N ASP A 82 -30.15 10.69 -13.54
CA ASP A 82 -29.42 11.39 -14.61
C ASP A 82 -27.98 11.79 -14.27
N ALA A 83 -27.46 11.37 -13.12
CA ALA A 83 -26.14 11.75 -12.62
C ALA A 83 -25.92 13.27 -12.59
N ASP A 84 -26.99 14.04 -12.28
CA ASP A 84 -27.02 15.51 -12.31
C ASP A 84 -26.59 16.07 -13.69
N GLY A 85 -26.96 15.36 -14.75
CA GLY A 85 -26.66 15.76 -16.14
C GLY A 85 -25.22 15.48 -16.59
N LYS A 86 -24.42 14.72 -15.83
CA LYS A 86 -23.01 14.43 -16.15
C LYS A 86 -22.77 13.78 -17.52
N PHE A 87 -23.79 13.13 -18.09
CA PHE A 87 -23.69 12.47 -19.40
C PHE A 87 -24.04 13.40 -20.58
N LYS A 88 -24.24 14.70 -20.33
CA LYS A 88 -24.38 15.70 -21.40
C LYS A 88 -22.99 16.14 -21.88
N ASN A 89 -22.80 16.18 -23.20
CA ASN A 89 -21.60 16.72 -23.81
C ASN A 89 -21.65 18.27 -23.87
N GLY A 90 -20.60 18.90 -24.41
CA GLY A 90 -20.51 20.36 -24.53
C GLY A 90 -21.55 21.00 -25.46
N THR A 91 -22.23 20.23 -26.31
CA THR A 91 -23.33 20.69 -27.18
C THR A 91 -24.72 20.49 -26.54
N GLY A 92 -24.78 19.86 -25.36
CA GLY A 92 -26.02 19.57 -24.64
C GLY A 92 -26.66 18.22 -24.99
N ASP A 93 -26.08 17.48 -25.93
CA ASP A 93 -26.53 16.14 -26.29
C ASP A 93 -26.13 15.13 -25.21
N THR A 94 -27.01 14.18 -24.94
CA THR A 94 -26.82 13.18 -23.89
C THR A 94 -26.23 11.90 -24.48
N ASP A 95 -25.18 11.37 -23.85
CA ASP A 95 -24.68 10.01 -24.07
C ASP A 95 -25.71 9.03 -23.49
N THR A 96 -26.63 8.57 -24.34
CA THR A 96 -27.77 7.74 -23.97
C THR A 96 -27.35 6.38 -23.41
N ASP A 97 -26.24 5.83 -23.92
CA ASP A 97 -25.74 4.51 -23.50
C ASP A 97 -25.19 4.58 -22.08
N LYS A 98 -24.37 5.60 -21.76
CA LYS A 98 -23.87 5.80 -20.40
C LYS A 98 -24.99 6.13 -19.42
N LEU A 99 -25.97 6.93 -19.83
CA LEU A 99 -27.13 7.25 -19.01
C LEU A 99 -27.96 6.00 -18.71
N GLN A 100 -28.18 5.14 -19.70
CA GLN A 100 -28.92 3.90 -19.53
C GLN A 100 -28.19 2.95 -18.57
N GLN A 101 -26.88 2.77 -18.76
CA GLN A 101 -26.04 1.96 -17.85
C GLN A 101 -26.06 2.50 -16.41
N TRP A 102 -26.05 3.82 -16.24
CA TRP A 102 -26.16 4.46 -14.93
C TRP A 102 -27.47 4.13 -14.23
N LYS A 103 -28.60 4.28 -14.94
CA LYS A 103 -29.94 3.96 -14.42
C LYS A 103 -30.04 2.50 -14.02
N GLU A 104 -29.67 1.59 -14.91
CA GLU A 104 -29.71 0.14 -14.67
C GLU A 104 -28.89 -0.25 -13.44
N LYS A 105 -27.67 0.29 -13.32
CA LYS A 105 -26.81 0.05 -12.15
C LYS A 105 -27.45 0.55 -10.86
N ASN A 106 -28.02 1.76 -10.86
CA ASN A 106 -28.64 2.36 -9.68
C ASN A 106 -29.91 1.62 -9.26
N GLU A 107 -30.75 1.24 -10.23
CA GLU A 107 -31.94 0.42 -10.00
C GLU A 107 -31.57 -0.94 -9.42
N ALA A 108 -30.51 -1.57 -9.93
CA ALA A 108 -30.03 -2.85 -9.40
C ALA A 108 -29.57 -2.75 -7.93
N ILE A 109 -28.94 -1.64 -7.53
CA ILE A 109 -28.51 -1.41 -6.14
C ILE A 109 -29.70 -1.34 -5.19
N VAL A 110 -30.75 -0.61 -5.58
CA VAL A 110 -31.90 -0.33 -4.69
C VAL A 110 -33.05 -1.33 -4.84
N LYS A 111 -32.93 -2.30 -5.76
CA LYS A 111 -33.94 -3.34 -5.98
C LYS A 111 -34.12 -4.17 -4.72
N LYS A 112 -35.38 -4.47 -4.37
CA LYS A 112 -35.69 -5.35 -3.25
C LYS A 112 -35.21 -6.78 -3.58
N PRO A 113 -34.36 -7.41 -2.74
CA PRO A 113 -33.95 -8.78 -2.97
C PRO A 113 -35.12 -9.75 -2.74
N THR A 114 -35.07 -10.91 -3.42
CA THR A 114 -36.06 -11.98 -3.26
C THR A 114 -35.95 -12.69 -1.91
N VAL A 115 -34.74 -12.74 -1.34
CA VAL A 115 -34.41 -13.34 -0.05
C VAL A 115 -33.44 -12.41 0.69
N GLY A 116 -33.66 -12.18 1.98
CA GLY A 116 -32.79 -11.34 2.82
C GLY A 116 -33.29 -9.90 3.05
N ALA A 117 -32.47 -9.12 3.75
CA ALA A 117 -32.78 -7.73 4.10
C ALA A 117 -32.60 -6.77 2.92
N HIS A 118 -33.40 -5.71 2.88
CA HIS A 118 -33.31 -4.67 1.83
C HIS A 118 -32.27 -3.60 2.23
N ASP A 119 -31.01 -4.01 2.35
CA ASP A 119 -29.92 -3.23 2.99
C ASP A 119 -29.60 -1.88 2.34
N TYR A 120 -30.02 -1.70 1.09
CA TYR A 120 -29.78 -0.50 0.29
C TYR A 120 -31.10 0.09 -0.25
N LYS A 121 -32.22 -0.13 0.44
CA LYS A 121 -33.52 0.47 0.09
C LYS A 121 -33.33 1.96 -0.19
N ARG A 122 -33.85 2.42 -1.33
CA ARG A 122 -33.92 3.85 -1.61
C ARG A 122 -34.88 4.52 -0.63
N LEU A 123 -34.37 5.45 0.17
CA LEU A 123 -35.19 6.17 1.14
C LEU A 123 -36.19 7.08 0.42
N SER A 124 -37.34 7.31 1.05
CA SER A 124 -38.40 8.17 0.54
C SER A 124 -37.91 9.62 0.47
N HIS A 125 -38.45 10.39 -0.48
CA HIS A 125 -38.12 11.81 -0.59
C HIS A 125 -38.51 12.54 0.70
N GLY A 126 -37.55 13.24 1.31
CA GLY A 126 -37.79 14.00 2.53
C GLY A 126 -36.52 14.41 3.27
N ARG A 127 -36.69 15.11 4.40
CA ARG A 127 -35.57 15.67 5.19
C ARG A 127 -34.59 14.59 5.67
N ALA A 128 -35.07 13.41 6.08
CA ALA A 128 -34.23 12.31 6.54
C ALA A 128 -33.26 11.85 5.45
N ARG A 129 -33.77 11.58 4.24
CA ARG A 129 -32.96 11.22 3.06
C ARG A 129 -31.94 12.30 2.72
N THR A 130 -32.36 13.56 2.65
CA THR A 130 -31.46 14.68 2.32
C THR A 130 -30.31 14.82 3.32
N ARG A 131 -30.59 14.69 4.62
CA ARG A 131 -29.54 14.74 5.66
C ARG A 131 -28.56 13.57 5.55
N ALA A 132 -29.07 12.36 5.36
CA ALA A 132 -28.22 11.18 5.18
C ALA A 132 -27.33 11.32 3.94
N ASN A 133 -27.91 11.73 2.80
CA ASN A 133 -27.16 11.90 1.57
C ASN A 133 -26.03 12.90 1.71
N LEU A 134 -26.27 14.07 2.29
CA LEU A 134 -25.23 15.08 2.50
C LEU A 134 -24.06 14.52 3.34
N LYS A 135 -24.35 13.74 4.39
CA LYS A 135 -23.32 13.12 5.23
C LYS A 135 -22.57 12.02 4.48
N ILE A 136 -23.29 11.11 3.83
CA ILE A 136 -22.72 9.98 3.09
C ILE A 136 -21.88 10.48 1.90
N TYR A 137 -22.37 11.47 1.15
CA TYR A 137 -21.64 12.09 0.05
C TYR A 137 -20.31 12.73 0.50
N ARG A 138 -20.31 13.42 1.65
CA ARG A 138 -19.07 13.98 2.24
C ARG A 138 -18.09 12.87 2.65
N LEU A 139 -18.58 11.79 3.26
CA LEU A 139 -17.77 10.63 3.62
C LEU A 139 -17.21 9.94 2.37
N LEU A 140 -18.01 9.82 1.31
CA LEU A 140 -17.58 9.27 0.03
C LEU A 140 -16.45 10.12 -0.56
N ASN A 141 -16.63 11.44 -0.65
CA ASN A 141 -15.57 12.32 -1.15
C ASN A 141 -14.29 12.27 -0.29
N ALA A 142 -14.42 12.14 1.04
CA ALA A 142 -13.27 11.95 1.92
C ALA A 142 -12.57 10.60 1.73
N SER A 143 -13.29 9.57 1.28
CA SER A 143 -12.74 8.24 1.00
C SER A 143 -11.94 8.17 -0.30
N LEU A 144 -12.27 8.98 -1.32
CA LEU A 144 -11.60 8.97 -2.63
C LEU A 144 -10.07 9.17 -2.56
N PRO A 145 -9.51 10.19 -1.87
CA PRO A 145 -8.06 10.33 -1.77
C PRO A 145 -7.41 9.19 -0.97
N ILE A 146 -8.11 8.60 0.00
CA ILE A 146 -7.63 7.44 0.77
C ILE A 146 -7.57 6.21 -0.12
N ALA A 147 -8.59 6.00 -0.95
CA ALA A 147 -8.65 4.93 -1.94
C ALA A 147 -7.53 5.06 -2.99
N ALA A 148 -7.29 6.28 -3.51
CA ALA A 148 -6.17 6.51 -4.41
C ALA A 148 -4.81 6.20 -3.75
N ALA A 149 -4.62 6.61 -2.49
CA ALA A 149 -3.41 6.29 -1.72
C ALA A 149 -3.27 4.78 -1.46
N TYR A 150 -4.39 4.07 -1.26
CA TYR A 150 -4.42 2.62 -1.09
C TYR A 150 -4.02 1.92 -2.39
N THR A 151 -4.57 2.33 -3.53
CA THR A 151 -4.19 1.81 -4.85
C THR A 151 -2.70 2.04 -5.15
N ALA A 152 -2.17 3.22 -4.81
CA ALA A 152 -0.74 3.49 -4.94
C ALA A 152 0.10 2.56 -4.04
N ALA A 153 -0.30 2.37 -2.78
CA ALA A 153 0.42 1.49 -1.85
C ALA A 153 0.39 0.02 -2.30
N THR A 154 -0.76 -0.49 -2.75
CA THR A 154 -0.87 -1.87 -3.27
C THR A 154 -0.06 -2.06 -4.56
N GLY A 155 -0.02 -1.05 -5.43
CA GLY A 155 0.86 -1.02 -6.60
C GLY A 155 2.35 -1.05 -6.23
N GLU A 156 2.75 -0.34 -5.16
CA GLU A 156 4.12 -0.38 -4.63
C GLU A 156 4.48 -1.77 -4.08
N VAL A 157 3.57 -2.44 -3.35
CA VAL A 157 3.78 -3.83 -2.90
C VAL A 157 4.05 -4.75 -4.10
N ALA A 158 3.24 -4.63 -5.16
CA ALA A 158 3.39 -5.45 -6.36
C ALA A 158 4.73 -5.20 -7.05
N ALA A 159 5.08 -3.93 -7.28
CA ALA A 159 6.32 -3.53 -7.94
C ALA A 159 7.55 -4.02 -7.16
N LYS A 160 7.57 -3.81 -5.84
CA LYS A 160 8.70 -4.19 -4.99
C LYS A 160 8.83 -5.70 -4.79
N THR A 161 7.72 -6.42 -4.80
CA THR A 161 7.74 -7.90 -4.79
C THR A 161 8.35 -8.43 -6.09
N THR A 162 7.98 -7.87 -7.25
CA THR A 162 8.57 -8.24 -8.55
C THR A 162 10.06 -7.90 -8.59
N GLU A 163 10.44 -6.70 -8.17
CA GLU A 163 11.84 -6.27 -8.08
C GLU A 163 12.68 -7.22 -7.23
N ALA A 164 12.16 -7.67 -6.07
CA ALA A 164 12.84 -8.64 -5.23
C ALA A 164 13.06 -10.00 -5.94
N LYS A 165 12.05 -10.50 -6.68
CA LYS A 165 12.15 -11.75 -7.45
C LYS A 165 13.16 -11.64 -8.59
N ASP A 166 13.18 -10.50 -9.27
CA ASP A 166 14.13 -10.23 -10.36
C ASP A 166 15.56 -10.15 -9.81
N LYS A 167 15.75 -9.48 -8.67
CA LYS A 167 17.07 -9.37 -8.02
C LYS A 167 17.56 -10.69 -7.45
N LEU A 168 16.68 -11.54 -6.89
CA LEU A 168 17.05 -12.92 -6.55
C LEU A 168 17.46 -13.71 -7.79
N THR A 169 16.76 -13.56 -8.92
CA THR A 169 17.10 -14.23 -10.18
C THR A 169 18.47 -13.78 -10.69
N ALA A 170 18.73 -12.47 -10.69
CA ALA A 170 20.00 -11.89 -11.10
C ALA A 170 21.16 -12.30 -10.18
N ALA A 171 20.93 -12.48 -8.87
CA ALA A 171 21.94 -13.01 -7.96
C ALA A 171 22.35 -14.46 -8.33
N ILE A 172 21.39 -15.31 -8.73
CA ILE A 172 21.69 -16.70 -9.08
C ILE A 172 22.34 -16.83 -10.45
N PHE A 173 21.91 -16.05 -11.44
CA PHE A 173 22.24 -16.27 -12.86
C PHE A 173 22.98 -15.12 -13.55
N SER A 174 23.26 -14.02 -12.84
CA SER A 174 23.71 -12.72 -13.38
C SER A 174 22.57 -11.86 -13.93
N GLU A 175 22.82 -10.55 -14.02
CA GLU A 175 21.86 -9.58 -14.54
C GLU A 175 21.37 -9.94 -15.96
N GLY A 176 20.05 -9.84 -16.18
CA GLY A 176 19.44 -10.12 -17.49
C GLY A 176 19.33 -11.60 -17.86
N LYS A 177 19.64 -12.53 -16.95
CA LYS A 177 19.54 -13.98 -17.18
C LYS A 177 18.45 -14.60 -16.31
N ALA A 178 17.62 -15.46 -16.92
CA ALA A 178 16.56 -16.18 -16.22
C ALA A 178 16.97 -17.60 -15.77
N SER A 179 18.09 -18.11 -16.31
CA SER A 179 18.64 -19.45 -16.06
C SER A 179 20.15 -19.44 -16.25
N PHE A 180 20.80 -20.58 -15.95
CA PHE A 180 22.26 -20.71 -16.03
C PHE A 180 22.80 -20.38 -17.44
N ASP A 181 23.71 -19.41 -17.49
CA ASP A 181 24.28 -18.93 -18.74
C ASP A 181 25.48 -19.77 -19.17
N GLN A 182 25.22 -20.90 -19.84
CA GLN A 182 26.30 -21.74 -20.39
C GLN A 182 27.23 -20.97 -21.35
N ALA A 183 26.71 -19.90 -21.98
CA ALA A 183 27.49 -19.05 -22.87
C ALA A 183 28.64 -18.32 -22.15
N GLU A 184 28.53 -18.11 -20.84
CA GLU A 184 29.60 -17.52 -20.03
C GLU A 184 30.85 -18.40 -20.06
N PHE A 185 30.70 -19.70 -19.76
CA PHE A 185 31.79 -20.69 -19.80
C PHE A 185 32.16 -21.14 -21.24
N GLN A 186 31.36 -20.77 -22.23
CA GLN A 186 31.66 -20.99 -23.64
C GLN A 186 32.63 -19.94 -24.20
N SER A 187 32.46 -18.68 -23.77
CA SER A 187 33.13 -17.51 -24.34
C SER A 187 34.18 -16.89 -23.42
N THR A 188 34.20 -17.30 -22.15
CA THR A 188 35.17 -16.84 -21.15
C THR A 188 35.82 -18.03 -20.48
N ASP A 189 37.14 -17.96 -20.34
CA ASP A 189 37.90 -18.94 -19.58
C ASP A 189 37.41 -19.04 -18.14
N ARG A 190 37.24 -20.27 -17.64
CA ARG A 190 36.92 -20.55 -16.24
C ARG A 190 37.90 -19.85 -15.30
N SER A 191 39.17 -19.75 -15.68
CA SER A 191 40.19 -19.04 -14.90
C SER A 191 39.79 -17.59 -14.60
N ASP A 192 39.22 -16.86 -15.56
CA ASP A 192 38.71 -15.50 -15.34
C ASP A 192 37.43 -15.49 -14.51
N ILE A 193 36.48 -16.39 -14.80
CA ILE A 193 35.20 -16.49 -14.08
C ILE A 193 35.42 -16.82 -12.60
N CYS A 194 36.40 -17.66 -12.29
CA CYS A 194 36.76 -18.01 -10.92
C CYS A 194 37.80 -17.05 -10.30
N GLY A 195 38.26 -16.04 -11.04
CA GLY A 195 39.16 -15.01 -10.52
C GLY A 195 40.63 -15.43 -10.35
N ASN A 196 41.10 -16.41 -11.12
CA ASN A 196 42.46 -16.98 -11.06
C ASN A 196 43.56 -15.99 -11.52
N HIS A 197 43.71 -14.89 -10.80
CA HIS A 197 44.69 -13.83 -11.01
C HIS A 197 45.11 -13.25 -9.65
N GLN A 198 46.32 -12.70 -9.56
CA GLN A 198 46.87 -12.20 -8.29
C GLN A 198 46.07 -11.06 -7.65
N ALA A 199 45.37 -10.28 -8.48
CA ALA A 199 44.47 -9.21 -8.05
C ALA A 199 43.00 -9.65 -7.98
N GLY A 200 42.69 -10.92 -8.30
CA GLY A 200 41.36 -11.34 -8.72
C GLY A 200 41.07 -10.94 -10.18
N ASN A 201 39.83 -11.19 -10.64
CA ASN A 201 39.38 -10.80 -11.98
C ASN A 201 37.99 -10.16 -11.89
N ALA A 202 37.71 -9.14 -12.70
CA ALA A 202 36.41 -8.45 -12.71
C ALA A 202 35.24 -9.36 -13.11
N LYS A 203 35.51 -10.45 -13.84
CA LYS A 203 34.49 -11.44 -14.22
C LYS A 203 34.10 -12.37 -13.07
N ALA A 204 34.87 -12.40 -11.98
CA ALA A 204 34.49 -13.14 -10.79
C ALA A 204 33.30 -12.49 -10.08
N GLY A 205 32.42 -13.32 -9.50
CA GLY A 205 31.33 -12.84 -8.65
C GLY A 205 30.13 -12.26 -9.38
N LYS A 206 29.95 -12.60 -10.66
CA LYS A 206 28.72 -12.24 -11.40
C LYS A 206 27.49 -13.00 -10.91
N SER A 207 27.62 -14.26 -10.52
CA SER A 207 26.50 -15.11 -10.10
C SER A 207 26.87 -16.18 -9.08
N VAL A 208 25.88 -16.61 -8.29
CA VAL A 208 26.01 -17.76 -7.38
C VAL A 208 26.22 -19.06 -8.16
N ALA A 209 25.56 -19.23 -9.33
CA ALA A 209 25.73 -20.42 -10.15
C ALA A 209 27.17 -20.58 -10.65
N ALA A 210 27.80 -19.50 -11.12
CA ALA A 210 29.22 -19.52 -11.51
C ALA A 210 30.12 -19.83 -10.30
N ALA A 211 29.81 -19.28 -9.12
CA ALA A 211 30.57 -19.58 -7.90
C ALA A 211 30.49 -21.06 -7.51
N LEU A 212 29.29 -21.67 -7.59
CA LEU A 212 29.09 -23.10 -7.36
C LEU A 212 29.90 -23.96 -8.35
N ILE A 213 29.92 -23.60 -9.64
CA ILE A 213 30.77 -24.29 -10.63
C ILE A 213 32.24 -24.20 -10.23
N CYS A 214 32.72 -23.01 -9.84
CA CYS A 214 34.12 -22.80 -9.47
C CYS A 214 34.57 -23.61 -8.26
N ILE A 215 33.71 -23.78 -7.24
CA ILE A 215 34.07 -24.51 -6.00
C ILE A 215 33.81 -26.02 -6.07
N CYS A 216 32.94 -26.48 -6.98
CA CYS A 216 32.52 -27.89 -7.08
C CYS A 216 33.07 -28.64 -8.29
N THR A 217 33.75 -27.96 -9.23
CA THR A 217 34.36 -28.59 -10.40
C THR A 217 35.86 -28.39 -10.40
N ARG A 218 36.58 -29.34 -11.01
CA ARG A 218 38.03 -29.24 -11.22
C ARG A 218 38.39 -28.98 -12.67
N ALA A 219 39.60 -28.48 -12.88
CA ALA A 219 40.25 -28.33 -14.16
C ALA A 219 41.43 -29.31 -14.28
N GLY A 220 41.64 -29.85 -15.48
CA GLY A 220 42.68 -30.86 -15.76
C GLY A 220 42.36 -32.28 -15.27
N ALA A 221 41.41 -32.44 -14.34
CA ALA A 221 40.89 -33.73 -13.89
C ALA A 221 39.43 -33.59 -13.35
N PRO A 222 38.68 -34.69 -13.21
CA PRO A 222 37.40 -34.73 -12.50
C PRO A 222 37.49 -34.29 -11.03
N ALA A 223 36.44 -33.64 -10.52
CA ALA A 223 36.24 -33.41 -9.09
C ALA A 223 36.17 -34.72 -8.31
N THR A 224 36.50 -34.68 -7.01
CA THR A 224 36.56 -35.86 -6.13
C THR A 224 35.43 -35.92 -5.11
N GLY A 225 34.38 -35.11 -5.31
CA GLY A 225 33.25 -35.02 -4.37
C GLY A 225 33.51 -34.05 -3.21
N GLU A 226 34.27 -32.98 -3.46
CA GLU A 226 34.63 -31.98 -2.45
C GLU A 226 33.41 -31.19 -1.95
N CYS A 227 32.41 -30.97 -2.82
CA CYS A 227 31.17 -30.27 -2.45
C CYS A 227 30.09 -31.21 -1.90
N ASP A 228 29.88 -32.35 -2.56
CA ASP A 228 28.89 -33.37 -2.20
C ASP A 228 29.27 -34.68 -2.92
N ASP A 229 28.76 -35.81 -2.43
CA ASP A 229 28.93 -37.10 -3.09
C ASP A 229 28.34 -37.08 -4.51
N GLY A 230 29.05 -37.67 -5.47
CA GLY A 230 28.63 -37.71 -6.88
C GLY A 230 28.79 -36.39 -7.65
N LEU A 231 29.28 -35.31 -7.04
CA LEU A 231 29.71 -34.09 -7.75
C LEU A 231 31.17 -34.25 -8.20
N THR A 232 31.36 -34.95 -9.33
CA THR A 232 32.68 -35.31 -9.87
C THR A 232 32.97 -34.68 -11.23
N ASP A 233 32.23 -33.65 -11.64
CA ASP A 233 32.38 -33.06 -12.97
C ASP A 233 33.67 -32.23 -13.12
N GLN A 234 34.15 -32.17 -14.37
CA GLN A 234 35.30 -31.39 -14.78
C GLN A 234 34.86 -30.21 -15.65
N VAL A 235 35.39 -29.02 -15.35
CA VAL A 235 35.27 -27.82 -16.19
C VAL A 235 36.67 -27.25 -16.32
N ASN A 236 37.25 -27.30 -17.53
CA ASN A 236 38.64 -26.92 -17.72
C ASN A 236 38.86 -25.40 -17.61
N SER A 237 40.09 -24.99 -17.31
CA SER A 237 40.43 -23.58 -17.07
C SER A 237 40.24 -22.67 -18.29
N GLY A 238 40.26 -23.23 -19.50
CA GLY A 238 40.04 -22.51 -20.75
C GLY A 238 39.44 -23.36 -21.86
N GLY A 239 39.21 -22.72 -23.01
CA GLY A 239 38.50 -23.31 -24.14
C GLY A 239 36.97 -23.25 -23.96
N SER A 240 36.24 -23.77 -24.95
CA SER A 240 34.78 -23.79 -24.96
C SER A 240 34.25 -24.83 -23.94
N GLN A 241 33.87 -24.38 -22.74
CA GLN A 241 33.43 -25.25 -21.64
C GLN A 241 31.93 -25.13 -21.32
N GLY A 242 31.13 -24.50 -22.18
CA GLY A 242 29.70 -24.26 -21.93
C GLY A 242 28.90 -25.53 -21.64
N ALA A 243 29.09 -26.59 -22.44
CA ALA A 243 28.39 -27.88 -22.26
C ALA A 243 28.81 -28.62 -20.98
N ALA A 244 30.10 -28.60 -20.65
CA ALA A 244 30.63 -29.20 -19.42
C ALA A 244 30.09 -28.46 -18.19
N ALA A 245 30.10 -27.12 -18.21
CA ALA A 245 29.54 -26.30 -17.14
C ALA A 245 28.02 -26.49 -17.01
N GLY A 246 27.30 -26.65 -18.13
CA GLY A 246 25.86 -26.97 -18.12
C GLY A 246 25.55 -28.29 -17.42
N THR A 247 26.30 -29.35 -17.76
CA THR A 247 26.16 -30.67 -17.13
C THR A 247 26.46 -30.62 -15.64
N ALA A 248 27.54 -29.93 -15.26
CA ALA A 248 27.90 -29.76 -13.85
C ALA A 248 26.82 -28.97 -13.09
N TRP A 249 26.29 -27.90 -13.68
CA TRP A 249 25.23 -27.09 -13.08
C TRP A 249 23.97 -27.91 -12.80
N GLU A 250 23.54 -28.78 -13.72
CA GLU A 250 22.37 -29.63 -13.52
C GLU A 250 22.53 -30.54 -12.29
N LYS A 251 23.70 -31.15 -12.11
CA LYS A 251 23.98 -32.01 -10.95
C LYS A 251 24.09 -31.21 -9.65
N ILE A 252 24.78 -30.07 -9.69
CA ILE A 252 24.90 -29.13 -8.55
C ILE A 252 23.51 -28.67 -8.10
N ASN A 253 22.68 -28.21 -9.03
CA ASN A 253 21.34 -27.73 -8.74
C ASN A 253 20.47 -28.83 -8.11
N ARG A 254 20.55 -30.06 -8.64
CA ARG A 254 19.86 -31.22 -8.07
C ARG A 254 20.31 -31.48 -6.62
N LYS A 255 21.61 -31.45 -6.35
CA LYS A 255 22.16 -31.63 -4.99
C LYS A 255 21.76 -30.52 -4.04
N CYS A 256 21.71 -29.26 -4.47
CA CYS A 256 21.20 -28.18 -3.64
C CYS A 256 19.72 -28.40 -3.24
N LYS A 257 18.90 -28.98 -4.11
CA LYS A 257 17.48 -29.29 -3.85
C LYS A 257 17.25 -30.42 -2.86
N GLU A 258 18.28 -31.23 -2.57
CA GLU A 258 18.24 -32.24 -1.50
C GLU A 258 18.36 -31.62 -0.10
N GLN A 259 18.85 -30.38 0.00
CA GLN A 259 18.94 -29.65 1.26
C GLN A 259 17.56 -29.18 1.75
N ARG A 260 17.50 -28.79 3.03
CA ARG A 260 16.25 -28.32 3.65
C ARG A 260 15.62 -27.18 2.84
N ALA A 261 14.37 -27.39 2.44
CA ALA A 261 13.61 -26.41 1.69
C ALA A 261 13.38 -25.12 2.50
N VAL A 262 13.45 -23.98 1.80
CA VAL A 262 13.05 -22.68 2.34
C VAL A 262 11.52 -22.57 2.26
N ALA A 263 10.89 -22.35 3.41
CA ALA A 263 9.44 -22.24 3.49
C ALA A 263 8.94 -20.92 2.91
N ASN A 264 9.46 -19.78 3.38
CA ASN A 264 9.09 -18.45 2.93
C ASN A 264 10.33 -17.54 2.91
N PRO A 265 10.74 -17.03 1.73
CA PRO A 265 11.77 -16.00 1.65
C PRO A 265 11.28 -14.68 2.27
N THR A 266 12.15 -14.05 3.05
CA THR A 266 12.00 -12.74 3.69
C THR A 266 13.30 -11.95 3.55
N ALA A 267 13.28 -10.65 3.82
CA ALA A 267 14.50 -9.84 3.85
C ALA A 267 15.54 -10.44 4.82
N ALA A 268 15.11 -10.84 6.03
CA ALA A 268 15.99 -11.41 7.05
C ALA A 268 16.63 -12.75 6.62
N THR A 269 15.90 -13.61 5.91
CA THR A 269 16.48 -14.87 5.40
C THR A 269 17.51 -14.60 4.30
N ILE A 270 17.30 -13.57 3.46
CA ILE A 270 18.26 -13.19 2.42
C ILE A 270 19.52 -12.60 3.05
N ASP A 271 19.38 -11.68 4.01
CA ASP A 271 20.52 -11.09 4.73
C ASP A 271 21.32 -12.18 5.46
N GLY A 272 20.63 -13.11 6.13
CA GLY A 272 21.26 -14.22 6.84
C GLY A 272 22.05 -15.13 5.91
N ALA A 273 21.52 -15.44 4.72
CA ALA A 273 22.22 -16.23 3.71
C ALA A 273 23.46 -15.50 3.17
N ALA A 274 23.33 -14.20 2.87
CA ALA A 274 24.44 -13.37 2.44
C ALA A 274 25.56 -13.30 3.49
N ALA A 275 25.20 -13.07 4.75
CA ALA A 275 26.13 -13.05 5.87
C ALA A 275 26.82 -14.41 6.08
N ALA A 276 26.07 -15.52 5.93
CA ALA A 276 26.63 -16.86 6.01
C ALA A 276 27.71 -17.10 4.96
N VAL A 277 27.51 -16.70 3.70
CA VAL A 277 28.55 -16.81 2.66
C VAL A 277 29.75 -15.92 2.97
N LEU A 278 29.53 -14.67 3.38
CA LEU A 278 30.63 -13.77 3.75
C LEU A 278 31.48 -14.34 4.90
N ALA A 279 30.86 -15.03 5.86
CA ALA A 279 31.58 -15.70 6.94
C ALA A 279 32.42 -16.90 6.46
N ARG A 280 32.11 -17.47 5.29
CA ARG A 280 32.88 -18.54 4.65
C ARG A 280 34.06 -18.03 3.83
N VAL A 281 34.03 -16.78 3.38
CA VAL A 281 35.14 -16.19 2.61
C VAL A 281 36.44 -16.25 3.43
N GLY A 282 37.47 -16.83 2.83
CA GLY A 282 38.79 -17.04 3.40
C GLY A 282 38.93 -18.26 4.31
N GLN A 283 37.84 -18.95 4.68
CA GLN A 283 37.88 -20.03 5.69
C GLN A 283 38.61 -21.28 5.21
N LEU A 284 38.52 -21.61 3.92
CA LEU A 284 39.18 -22.78 3.33
C LEU A 284 40.51 -22.42 2.65
N ASN A 285 41.03 -21.21 2.88
CA ASN A 285 42.37 -20.86 2.45
C ASN A 285 43.40 -21.42 3.42
N SER A 286 44.22 -22.35 2.95
CA SER A 286 45.32 -22.98 3.70
C SER A 286 46.68 -22.32 3.45
N GLY A 287 46.72 -21.30 2.58
CA GLY A 287 47.95 -20.62 2.20
C GLY A 287 48.56 -19.78 3.30
N THR A 288 49.88 -19.82 3.40
CA THR A 288 50.68 -19.11 4.41
C THR A 288 50.99 -17.65 4.04
N THR A 289 50.60 -17.20 2.84
CA THR A 289 50.83 -15.82 2.38
C THR A 289 49.60 -14.94 2.62
N THR A 290 49.77 -13.92 3.46
CA THR A 290 48.72 -13.03 4.01
C THR A 290 47.95 -12.20 2.97
N ASN A 291 48.42 -12.11 1.72
CA ASN A 291 47.93 -11.14 0.73
C ASN A 291 47.05 -11.69 -0.39
N LYS A 292 46.81 -13.00 -0.48
CA LYS A 292 46.16 -13.60 -1.67
C LYS A 292 44.84 -14.29 -1.39
N GLY A 293 44.76 -15.18 -0.39
CA GLY A 293 43.57 -16.01 -0.18
C GLY A 293 42.55 -15.52 0.85
N LYS A 294 42.74 -14.34 1.46
CA LYS A 294 41.74 -13.82 2.45
C LYS A 294 40.37 -13.52 1.84
N PHE A 295 40.29 -13.40 0.51
CA PHE A 295 39.06 -13.12 -0.23
C PHE A 295 38.61 -14.30 -1.11
N THR A 296 39.11 -15.51 -0.87
CA THR A 296 38.68 -16.69 -1.64
C THR A 296 37.53 -17.41 -0.96
N LEU A 297 36.50 -17.77 -1.72
CA LEU A 297 35.48 -18.74 -1.29
C LEU A 297 35.82 -20.11 -1.90
N GLY A 298 35.79 -21.20 -1.14
CA GLY A 298 36.29 -22.51 -1.56
C GLY A 298 37.78 -22.73 -1.26
N LYS A 299 38.29 -23.90 -1.67
CA LYS A 299 39.66 -24.36 -1.37
C LYS A 299 40.70 -23.56 -2.14
N SER A 300 41.68 -23.04 -1.42
CA SER A 300 42.89 -22.45 -2.00
C SER A 300 44.08 -22.67 -1.07
N ASP A 301 45.28 -22.84 -1.63
CA ASP A 301 46.55 -22.95 -0.91
C ASP A 301 47.44 -21.71 -1.10
N ASN A 302 47.07 -20.79 -2.00
CA ASN A 302 47.85 -19.61 -2.31
C ASN A 302 47.01 -18.43 -2.88
N GLY A 303 45.69 -18.54 -2.87
CA GLY A 303 44.75 -17.57 -3.44
C GLY A 303 44.47 -17.76 -4.94
N ASP A 304 45.14 -18.69 -5.62
CA ASP A 304 44.87 -19.02 -7.01
C ASP A 304 43.67 -19.98 -7.10
N CYS A 305 42.77 -19.71 -8.05
CA CYS A 305 41.53 -20.45 -8.25
C CYS A 305 41.54 -21.16 -9.61
N THR A 306 42.61 -21.91 -9.86
CA THR A 306 42.84 -22.60 -11.14
C THR A 306 41.84 -23.71 -11.41
N GLY A 307 41.22 -24.27 -10.36
CA GLY A 307 40.45 -25.52 -10.41
C GLY A 307 41.31 -26.78 -10.28
N ALA A 308 42.62 -26.66 -10.07
CA ALA A 308 43.49 -27.81 -9.77
C ALA A 308 43.15 -28.40 -8.39
N ASP A 309 43.87 -29.45 -8.01
CA ASP A 309 43.74 -30.00 -6.66
C ASP A 309 43.89 -28.91 -5.59
N SER A 310 42.97 -28.87 -4.63
CA SER A 310 42.95 -27.88 -3.56
C SER A 310 42.87 -26.40 -4.01
N LYS A 311 42.49 -26.14 -5.26
CA LYS A 311 42.32 -24.79 -5.85
C LYS A 311 40.94 -24.58 -6.47
N GLN A 312 39.92 -25.32 -5.98
CA GLN A 312 38.51 -25.09 -6.32
C GLN A 312 37.95 -23.94 -5.48
N CYS A 313 38.16 -22.72 -5.95
CA CYS A 313 37.71 -21.51 -5.29
C CYS A 313 37.18 -20.46 -6.27
N VAL A 314 36.63 -19.38 -5.72
CA VAL A 314 36.45 -18.10 -6.38
C VAL A 314 37.28 -17.05 -5.65
N ASN A 315 38.06 -16.25 -6.36
CA ASN A 315 38.84 -15.17 -5.77
C ASN A 315 38.11 -13.83 -5.92
N TYR A 316 37.58 -13.31 -4.81
CA TYR A 316 36.87 -12.03 -4.74
C TYR A 316 37.76 -10.85 -4.37
N LYS A 317 39.07 -10.94 -4.52
CA LYS A 317 40.00 -9.87 -4.11
C LYS A 317 39.72 -8.54 -4.81
N MET A 318 39.33 -8.55 -6.08
CA MET A 318 38.96 -7.33 -6.80
C MET A 318 37.64 -6.74 -6.30
N GLN A 319 36.69 -7.60 -5.90
CA GLN A 319 35.34 -7.26 -5.49
C GLN A 319 35.26 -6.83 -4.01
N LEU A 320 36.06 -7.42 -3.12
CA LEU A 320 36.00 -7.20 -1.67
C LEU A 320 37.25 -6.54 -1.10
N GLY A 321 38.35 -6.51 -1.86
CA GLY A 321 39.62 -5.93 -1.44
C GLY A 321 39.78 -4.43 -1.71
N SER A 322 38.80 -3.80 -2.35
CA SER A 322 38.77 -2.36 -2.66
C SER A 322 37.51 -1.73 -2.08
N ALA A 323 37.59 -0.46 -1.65
CA ALA A 323 36.44 0.32 -1.23
C ALA A 323 35.40 0.55 -2.34
N SER A 324 35.85 0.51 -3.61
CA SER A 324 34.98 0.61 -4.80
C SER A 324 34.63 -0.76 -5.40
N GLY A 325 35.09 -1.85 -4.79
CA GLY A 325 34.80 -3.20 -5.27
C GLY A 325 33.31 -3.51 -5.14
N GLN A 326 32.76 -4.19 -6.14
CA GLN A 326 31.37 -4.63 -6.17
C GLN A 326 31.33 -6.14 -6.32
N LEU A 327 30.41 -6.80 -5.62
CA LEU A 327 30.17 -8.23 -5.77
C LEU A 327 28.75 -8.39 -6.30
N PRO A 328 28.54 -8.40 -7.63
CA PRO A 328 27.23 -8.25 -8.24
C PRO A 328 26.14 -9.17 -7.68
N TRP A 329 26.44 -10.46 -7.47
CA TRP A 329 25.42 -11.36 -6.92
C TRP A 329 25.05 -11.01 -5.47
N LEU A 330 26.00 -10.57 -4.65
CA LEU A 330 25.76 -10.16 -3.27
C LEU A 330 24.99 -8.84 -3.21
N ASP A 331 25.33 -7.89 -4.10
CA ASP A 331 24.63 -6.61 -4.20
C ASP A 331 23.19 -6.81 -4.67
N ASN A 332 22.95 -7.77 -5.58
CA ASN A 332 21.61 -8.18 -5.97
C ASN A 332 20.83 -8.84 -4.82
N LEU A 333 21.46 -9.63 -3.94
CA LEU A 333 20.78 -10.14 -2.73
C LEU A 333 20.40 -9.00 -1.78
N ARG A 334 21.28 -8.02 -1.57
CA ARG A 334 20.98 -6.84 -0.74
C ARG A 334 19.81 -6.04 -1.31
N ALA A 335 19.83 -5.78 -2.62
CA ALA A 335 18.73 -5.10 -3.32
C ALA A 335 17.42 -5.89 -3.21
N ALA A 336 17.46 -7.22 -3.32
CA ALA A 336 16.27 -8.05 -3.11
C ALA A 336 15.72 -7.92 -1.68
N ALA A 337 16.58 -7.95 -0.66
CA ALA A 337 16.18 -7.76 0.72
C ALA A 337 15.58 -6.36 0.97
N GLU A 338 16.18 -5.31 0.40
CA GLU A 338 15.65 -3.94 0.47
C GLU A 338 14.30 -3.79 -0.21
N ALA A 339 14.12 -4.39 -1.38
CA ALA A 339 12.84 -4.41 -2.07
C ALA A 339 11.76 -5.12 -1.23
N LEU A 340 12.07 -6.24 -0.57
CA LEU A 340 11.13 -6.89 0.34
C LEU A 340 10.75 -6.01 1.55
N ARG A 341 11.72 -5.31 2.17
CA ARG A 341 11.41 -4.37 3.27
C ARG A 341 10.52 -3.22 2.79
N ALA A 342 10.74 -2.73 1.58
CA ALA A 342 9.90 -1.69 0.98
C ALA A 342 8.47 -2.22 0.72
N ALA A 343 8.33 -3.45 0.21
CA ALA A 343 7.04 -4.10 0.04
C ALA A 343 6.29 -4.26 1.37
N GLU A 344 6.95 -4.73 2.43
CA GLU A 344 6.37 -4.89 3.78
C GLU A 344 5.89 -3.54 4.37
N LYS A 345 6.67 -2.47 4.16
CA LYS A 345 6.28 -1.11 4.57
C LYS A 345 5.06 -0.61 3.80
N ALA A 346 5.01 -0.83 2.50
CA ALA A 346 3.87 -0.47 1.65
C ALA A 346 2.62 -1.29 2.02
N GLU A 347 2.77 -2.57 2.35
CA GLU A 347 1.68 -3.44 2.82
C GLU A 347 1.08 -2.92 4.13
N THR A 348 1.92 -2.52 5.10
CA THR A 348 1.48 -1.93 6.36
C THR A 348 0.71 -0.62 6.13
N ARG A 349 1.17 0.20 5.19
CA ARG A 349 0.47 1.43 4.77
C ARG A 349 -0.89 1.10 4.14
N ALA A 350 -0.95 0.13 3.23
CA ALA A 350 -2.18 -0.31 2.59
C ALA A 350 -3.19 -0.84 3.62
N ALA A 351 -2.75 -1.65 4.60
CA ALA A 351 -3.60 -2.14 5.67
C ALA A 351 -4.22 -1.00 6.50
N THR A 352 -3.43 0.03 6.84
CA THR A 352 -3.91 1.21 7.58
C THR A 352 -4.95 2.01 6.79
N LEU A 353 -4.70 2.21 5.49
CA LEU A 353 -5.62 2.91 4.60
C LEU A 353 -6.93 2.14 4.42
N LYS A 354 -6.85 0.81 4.27
CA LYS A 354 -8.02 -0.09 4.25
C LYS A 354 -8.87 0.07 5.50
N GLN A 355 -8.28 0.07 6.70
CA GLN A 355 -9.05 0.28 7.94
C GLN A 355 -9.75 1.64 7.97
N SER A 356 -9.13 2.68 7.41
CA SER A 356 -9.74 4.01 7.31
C SER A 356 -10.95 4.01 6.36
N LEU A 357 -10.85 3.33 5.22
CA LEU A 357 -11.98 3.15 4.29
C LEU A 357 -13.13 2.37 4.94
N LEU A 358 -12.83 1.26 5.63
CA LEU A 358 -13.85 0.47 6.35
C LEU A 358 -14.55 1.28 7.44
N LYS A 359 -13.83 2.16 8.14
CA LYS A 359 -14.43 3.08 9.12
C LYS A 359 -15.37 4.09 8.47
N LEU A 360 -15.02 4.64 7.31
CA LEU A 360 -15.90 5.54 6.57
C LEU A 360 -17.15 4.82 6.07
N ASN A 361 -17.03 3.56 5.62
CA ASN A 361 -18.17 2.72 5.28
C ASN A 361 -19.12 2.53 6.47
N GLN A 362 -18.60 2.23 7.67
CA GLN A 362 -19.41 2.10 8.87
C GLN A 362 -20.15 3.41 9.20
N GLN A 363 -19.45 4.55 9.14
CA GLN A 363 -20.07 5.87 9.39
C GLN A 363 -21.16 6.22 8.37
N ALA A 364 -20.98 5.81 7.11
CA ALA A 364 -21.99 5.97 6.08
C ALA A 364 -23.21 5.08 6.34
N ARG A 365 -22.99 3.82 6.76
CA ARG A 365 -24.06 2.89 7.12
C ARG A 365 -24.85 3.40 8.32
N ASP A 366 -24.20 3.91 9.35
CA ASP A 366 -24.87 4.51 10.50
C ASP A 366 -25.74 5.72 10.11
N ALA A 367 -25.24 6.56 9.19
CA ALA A 367 -26.01 7.68 8.67
C ALA A 367 -27.26 7.23 7.89
N TYR A 368 -27.13 6.18 7.10
CA TYR A 368 -28.25 5.56 6.39
C TYR A 368 -29.27 4.97 7.34
N LEU A 369 -28.84 4.14 8.30
CA LEU A 369 -29.72 3.49 9.28
C LEU A 369 -30.46 4.50 10.15
N GLY A 370 -29.79 5.59 10.56
CA GLY A 370 -30.45 6.67 11.28
C GLY A 370 -31.58 7.33 10.48
N ALA A 371 -31.37 7.57 9.18
CA ALA A 371 -32.42 8.12 8.33
C ALA A 371 -33.53 7.10 8.00
N ALA A 372 -33.20 5.82 7.87
CA ALA A 372 -34.20 4.76 7.71
C ALA A 372 -35.09 4.63 8.96
N PHE A 373 -34.50 4.77 10.15
CA PHE A 373 -35.25 4.81 11.40
C PHE A 373 -36.16 6.05 11.48
N ASP A 374 -35.63 7.25 11.17
CA ASP A 374 -36.43 8.49 11.11
C ASP A 374 -37.64 8.38 10.15
N GLU A 375 -37.50 7.69 9.02
CA GLU A 375 -38.60 7.42 8.07
C GLU A 375 -39.66 6.46 8.67
N ALA A 376 -39.21 5.42 9.37
CA ALA A 376 -40.09 4.42 9.99
C ALA A 376 -40.81 4.94 11.25
N THR A 377 -40.23 5.92 11.95
CA THR A 377 -40.81 6.57 13.13
C THR A 377 -40.99 8.09 12.90
N PRO A 378 -42.02 8.51 12.14
CA PRO A 378 -42.31 9.92 11.96
C PRO A 378 -42.54 10.58 13.32
N HIS A 379 -41.74 11.57 13.67
CA HIS A 379 -42.05 12.39 14.84
C HIS A 379 -43.40 13.09 14.58
N PRO A 380 -44.33 13.11 15.55
CA PRO A 380 -45.54 13.90 15.39
C PRO A 380 -45.11 15.34 15.12
N THR A 381 -45.50 15.86 13.97
CA THR A 381 -45.45 17.29 13.69
C THR A 381 -46.35 17.95 14.72
N THR A 382 -45.77 18.45 15.82
CA THR A 382 -46.42 19.48 16.61
C THR A 382 -46.75 20.60 15.62
N PRO A 383 -48.02 20.99 15.45
CA PRO A 383 -48.34 22.16 14.66
C PRO A 383 -47.46 23.29 15.17
N ALA A 384 -46.76 23.98 14.26
CA ALA A 384 -46.13 25.23 14.63
C ALA A 384 -47.23 26.08 15.27
N LYS A 385 -47.16 26.31 16.59
CA LYS A 385 -47.93 27.38 17.21
C LYS A 385 -47.54 28.61 16.42
N GLN A 386 -48.48 29.15 15.64
CA GLN A 386 -48.28 30.45 15.01
C GLN A 386 -47.78 31.36 16.13
N PRO A 387 -46.69 32.12 15.92
CA PRO A 387 -46.30 33.12 16.89
C PRO A 387 -47.49 34.06 17.01
N ILE A 388 -48.15 34.00 18.16
CA ILE A 388 -49.15 34.96 18.59
C ILE A 388 -48.47 36.32 18.38
N SER A 389 -49.04 37.16 17.51
CA SER A 389 -48.44 38.45 17.20
C SER A 389 -48.25 39.24 18.51
N GLU A 390 -47.19 40.05 18.60
CA GLU A 390 -46.92 40.85 19.80
C GLU A 390 -48.11 41.78 20.13
N THR A 391 -48.88 42.16 19.12
CA THR A 391 -50.14 42.89 19.19
C THR A 391 -51.25 42.12 19.93
N GLU A 392 -51.39 40.81 19.69
CA GLU A 392 -52.39 39.97 20.39
C GLU A 392 -52.04 39.81 21.88
N LYS A 393 -50.76 39.69 22.22
CA LYS A 393 -50.31 39.68 23.63
C LYS A 393 -50.57 41.00 24.33
N ASN A 394 -50.36 42.12 23.64
CA ASN A 394 -50.62 43.45 24.18
C ASN A 394 -52.11 43.66 24.47
N CYS A 395 -53.01 43.32 23.53
CA CYS A 395 -54.45 43.46 23.78
C CYS A 395 -54.95 42.58 24.93
N ALA A 396 -54.51 41.32 24.98
CA ALA A 396 -54.94 40.39 26.02
C ALA A 396 -54.47 40.77 27.44
N ALA A 397 -53.47 41.65 27.57
CA ALA A 397 -52.99 42.14 28.87
C ALA A 397 -53.94 43.15 29.54
N HIS A 398 -54.84 43.78 28.78
CA HIS A 398 -55.77 44.79 29.29
C HIS A 398 -57.08 44.14 29.75
N LYS A 399 -57.33 44.18 31.06
CA LYS A 399 -58.50 43.53 31.70
C LYS A 399 -59.65 44.50 32.02
N ALA A 400 -59.57 45.73 31.56
CA ALA A 400 -60.60 46.74 31.79
C ALA A 400 -61.00 47.43 30.49
N ASN A 401 -62.30 47.70 30.35
CA ASN A 401 -62.90 48.38 29.20
C ASN A 401 -62.28 49.75 28.94
N THR A 402 -61.84 50.47 29.98
CA THR A 402 -61.19 51.78 29.81
C THR A 402 -59.81 51.65 29.17
N THR A 403 -59.01 50.70 29.65
CA THR A 403 -57.62 50.51 29.18
C THR A 403 -57.52 49.82 27.82
N CYS A 404 -58.55 49.09 27.38
CA CYS A 404 -58.50 48.28 26.17
C CYS A 404 -58.54 49.11 24.87
N PRO A 405 -59.51 50.03 24.65
CA PRO A 405 -59.56 50.91 23.48
C PRO A 405 -58.39 51.90 23.42
N ASP A 406 -57.90 52.39 24.57
CA ASP A 406 -56.77 53.31 24.65
C ASP A 406 -55.49 52.71 24.03
N ASN A 407 -55.36 51.39 24.04
CA ASN A 407 -54.25 50.65 23.46
C ASN A 407 -54.54 50.12 22.04
N GLY A 408 -55.59 50.65 21.38
CA GLY A 408 -55.92 50.31 19.99
C GLY A 408 -56.61 48.96 19.80
N CYS A 409 -57.12 48.37 20.89
CA CYS A 409 -57.78 47.07 20.92
C CYS A 409 -59.31 47.22 21.05
N LYS A 410 -60.06 46.13 20.83
CA LYS A 410 -61.52 46.09 20.94
C LYS A 410 -61.94 45.37 22.20
N TRP A 411 -62.67 46.05 23.07
CA TRP A 411 -63.33 45.43 24.22
C TRP A 411 -64.57 44.66 23.78
N LYS A 412 -64.73 43.43 24.28
CA LYS A 412 -65.86 42.54 23.99
C LYS A 412 -66.70 42.21 25.23
N GLY A 413 -66.37 42.79 26.38
CA GLY A 413 -67.12 42.61 27.63
C GLY A 413 -68.42 43.39 27.68
N SER A 414 -69.38 42.85 28.44
CA SER A 414 -70.64 43.54 28.73
C SER A 414 -70.55 44.46 29.96
N THR A 415 -69.43 44.42 30.70
CA THR A 415 -69.17 45.29 31.86
C THR A 415 -67.75 45.88 31.79
N GLU A 416 -67.42 46.81 32.69
CA GLU A 416 -66.12 47.50 32.70
C GLU A 416 -64.92 46.60 33.04
N THR A 417 -65.15 45.47 33.73
CA THR A 417 -64.09 44.60 34.25
C THR A 417 -64.23 43.13 33.84
N ASP A 418 -65.35 42.76 33.19
CA ASP A 418 -65.61 41.39 32.75
C ASP A 418 -65.81 41.35 31.23
N GLY A 419 -64.74 40.96 30.53
CA GLY A 419 -64.69 40.91 29.07
C GLY A 419 -63.30 40.63 28.50
N PRO A 420 -63.19 40.00 27.32
CA PRO A 420 -61.93 39.91 26.61
C PRO A 420 -61.61 41.22 25.87
N CYS A 421 -60.34 41.60 25.89
CA CYS A 421 -59.77 42.66 25.06
C CYS A 421 -59.02 42.03 23.89
N GLU A 422 -59.51 42.21 22.67
CA GLU A 422 -59.01 41.55 21.47
C GLU A 422 -58.47 42.55 20.46
N VAL A 423 -57.64 42.11 19.52
CA VAL A 423 -57.14 42.99 18.46
C VAL A 423 -58.29 43.53 17.61
N HIS A 424 -58.28 44.83 17.34
CA HIS A 424 -59.29 45.42 16.47
C HIS A 424 -59.00 45.04 15.00
N GLU A 425 -59.77 44.10 14.45
CA GLU A 425 -59.54 43.52 13.10
C GLU A 425 -59.42 44.57 11.98
N SER A 426 -60.09 45.72 12.09
CA SER A 426 -59.98 46.79 11.08
C SER A 426 -58.65 47.56 11.10
N LYS A 427 -57.86 47.47 12.19
CA LYS A 427 -56.53 48.09 12.30
C LYS A 427 -55.39 47.15 11.88
N VAL A 428 -55.63 45.84 11.88
CA VAL A 428 -54.69 44.84 11.33
C VAL A 428 -54.49 45.04 9.82
N LYS A 429 -55.53 45.48 9.10
CA LYS A 429 -55.44 45.80 7.66
C LYS A 429 -54.58 47.03 7.36
N GLU A 430 -54.44 47.99 8.28
CA GLU A 430 -53.59 49.18 8.09
C GLU A 430 -52.09 48.86 8.28
N GLN A 431 -51.74 47.88 9.14
CA GLN A 431 -50.34 47.45 9.32
C GLN A 431 -49.81 46.56 8.17
N ILE A 432 -50.68 45.83 7.46
CA ILE A 432 -50.29 45.05 6.28
C ILE A 432 -49.99 45.96 5.08
N ASN A 433 -50.59 47.16 5.01
CA ASN A 433 -50.43 48.08 3.88
C ASN A 433 -49.28 49.10 4.05
N ALA A 434 -48.60 49.14 5.20
CA ALA A 434 -47.43 50.01 5.42
C ALA A 434 -46.08 49.29 5.17
N ALA A 435 -46.08 47.97 4.93
CA ALA A 435 -44.89 47.19 4.64
C ALA A 435 -44.80 46.84 3.14
N GLY A 436 -44.84 47.86 2.28
CA GLY A 436 -44.66 47.63 0.84
C GLY A 436 -44.65 48.90 0.02
N THR A 437 -43.47 49.53 -0.12
CA THR A 437 -42.89 50.18 -1.33
C THR A 437 -41.90 51.29 -0.90
N GLY A 438 -40.65 51.33 -1.32
CA GLY A 438 -39.86 50.45 -2.20
C GLY A 438 -38.47 51.05 -2.45
N LYS A 439 -37.55 50.26 -3.03
CA LYS A 439 -36.71 50.64 -4.18
C LYS A 439 -35.71 49.54 -4.52
N GLN A 440 -35.69 49.17 -5.80
CA GLN A 440 -34.62 48.41 -6.44
C GLN A 440 -33.26 49.12 -6.30
N ALA A 441 -32.22 48.34 -6.00
CA ALA A 441 -30.87 48.41 -6.59
C ALA A 441 -30.17 47.08 -6.27
N LYS A 442 -29.91 46.25 -7.28
CA LYS A 442 -28.59 45.98 -7.89
C LYS A 442 -27.54 45.38 -6.94
N GLU A 443 -27.09 44.19 -7.33
CA GLU A 443 -25.72 43.64 -7.27
C GLU A 443 -24.71 44.29 -6.32
N GLY A 444 -24.08 43.47 -5.47
CA GLY A 444 -22.75 43.79 -4.97
C GLY A 444 -22.40 43.18 -3.63
N ALA A 445 -21.45 42.25 -3.65
CA ALA A 445 -20.81 41.63 -2.51
C ALA A 445 -20.21 42.65 -1.53
N THR A 446 -20.34 42.37 -0.22
CA THR A 446 -19.58 43.02 0.84
C THR A 446 -18.15 42.47 0.86
N SER A 447 -17.20 43.27 0.36
CA SER A 447 -15.78 43.09 0.69
C SER A 447 -15.34 44.22 1.61
N ALA A 448 -14.98 43.87 2.84
CA ALA A 448 -14.16 44.71 3.71
C ALA A 448 -12.81 45.01 3.00
N GLY A 449 -12.30 46.24 3.09
CA GLY A 449 -10.94 46.54 2.63
C GLY A 449 -10.61 47.97 2.21
N CYS A 450 -11.58 48.85 1.93
CA CYS A 450 -11.26 50.16 1.32
C CYS A 450 -11.50 51.39 2.21
N THR A 451 -11.31 51.26 3.51
CA THR A 451 -11.55 52.35 4.50
C THR A 451 -10.36 53.31 4.64
N GLY A 452 -9.73 53.70 3.53
CA GLY A 452 -8.55 54.58 3.56
C GLY A 452 -8.11 55.21 2.22
N HIS A 453 -8.75 54.86 1.09
CA HIS A 453 -8.35 55.35 -0.22
C HIS A 453 -9.26 56.48 -0.72
N LYS A 454 -8.68 57.54 -1.29
CA LYS A 454 -9.42 58.72 -1.77
C LYS A 454 -10.10 58.52 -3.12
N ASP A 455 -9.78 57.44 -3.85
CA ASP A 455 -10.46 57.06 -5.09
C ASP A 455 -10.48 55.55 -5.32
N LYS A 456 -11.32 55.15 -6.29
CA LYS A 456 -11.66 53.77 -6.62
C LYS A 456 -10.51 53.00 -7.30
N THR A 457 -9.60 53.70 -7.95
CA THR A 457 -8.45 53.09 -8.65
C THR A 457 -7.42 52.61 -7.63
N ALA A 458 -7.18 53.39 -6.58
CA ALA A 458 -6.28 53.03 -5.48
C ALA A 458 -6.78 51.81 -4.68
N CYS A 459 -8.09 51.71 -4.42
CA CYS A 459 -8.71 50.56 -3.74
C CYS A 459 -8.65 49.24 -4.56
N ALA A 460 -8.56 49.33 -5.89
CA ALA A 460 -8.51 48.15 -6.77
C ALA A 460 -7.11 47.54 -6.90
N ALA A 461 -6.05 48.35 -6.77
CA ALA A 461 -4.67 47.87 -6.82
C ALA A 461 -4.29 47.01 -5.58
N ASP A 462 -4.89 47.31 -4.43
CA ASP A 462 -4.58 46.64 -3.15
C ASP A 462 -5.19 45.23 -3.01
N LYS A 463 -6.02 44.79 -3.97
CA LYS A 463 -6.69 43.49 -3.95
C LYS A 463 -6.03 42.38 -4.77
N ASN A 464 -4.87 42.66 -5.39
CA ASN A 464 -4.13 41.66 -6.17
C ASN A 464 -2.77 41.35 -5.52
N PHE A 465 -2.79 40.49 -4.50
CA PHE A 465 -1.69 39.59 -4.11
C PHE A 465 -2.27 38.32 -3.48
#